data_AF-A0A9W9C3I1-F1
#
_entry.id   AF-A0A9W9C3I1-F1
#
_cell.length_a   1.000
_cell.length_b   1.000
_cell.length_c   1.000
_cell.angle_alpha   90.00
_cell.angle_beta   90.00
_cell.angle_gamma   90.00
#
_symmetry.space_group_name_H-M   'P 1'
#
loop_
_entity.id
_entity.type
_entity.pdbx_description
1 polymer ?
#
loop_
_entity_poly.entity_id
_entity_poly.type
_entity_poly.pdbx_seq_one_letter_code
_entity_poly.pdbx_strand_id
1 'polypeptide(L)'
;MSRTALFLIDIQHSLACAPSTRIPHATRIIDAGTRMLHHARNITSRSIERGEQPTLDIVVVQHSEPPSKGALQPGSKAWQLVFAPQGRDWTAGTGNECLVSKHVRA
;
A
#
# COMPACT_ATOMS: atom_id res chain seq x y z
N MET A 1 -18.12 -0.08 -18.19
CA MET A 1 -16.67 -0.31 -18.00
C MET A 1 -16.46 -1.09 -16.71
N SER A 2 -15.50 -2.01 -16.66
CA SER A 2 -15.12 -2.70 -15.42
C SER A 2 -14.34 -1.75 -14.51
N ARG A 3 -14.69 -1.71 -13.22
CA ARG A 3 -13.85 -1.08 -12.20
C ARG A 3 -12.67 -2.01 -11.88
N THR A 4 -11.49 -1.43 -11.68
CA THR A 4 -10.27 -2.16 -11.36
C THR A 4 -9.71 -1.68 -10.03
N ALA A 5 -9.02 -2.55 -9.30
CA ALA A 5 -8.31 -2.17 -8.09
C ALA A 5 -6.87 -2.69 -8.11
N LEU A 6 -5.93 -1.84 -7.68
CA LEU A 6 -4.53 -2.19 -7.44
C LEU A 6 -4.33 -2.44 -5.94
N PHE A 7 -3.93 -3.66 -5.57
CA PHE A 7 -3.58 -4.01 -4.19
C PHE A 7 -2.07 -4.02 -3.98
N LEU A 8 -1.59 -3.27 -2.99
CA LEU A 8 -0.23 -3.29 -2.49
C LEU A 8 -0.23 -3.93 -1.11
N ILE A 9 0.17 -5.20 -1.02
CA ILE A 9 -0.01 -6.00 0.20
C ILE A 9 1.32 -6.20 0.90
N ASP A 10 1.38 -5.79 2.18
CA ASP A 10 2.48 -6.04 3.11
C ASP A 10 3.85 -5.59 2.62
N ILE A 11 3.89 -4.55 1.78
CA ILE A 11 5.15 -3.97 1.32
C ILE A 11 5.67 -3.01 2.40
N GLN A 12 6.17 -3.60 3.49
CA GLN A 12 6.69 -2.92 4.68
C GLN A 12 8.21 -3.03 4.77
N HIS A 13 8.85 -2.09 5.46
CA HIS A 13 10.30 -1.95 5.59
C HIS A 13 11.00 -3.24 6.05
N SER A 14 10.39 -4.01 6.95
CA SER A 14 10.93 -5.30 7.42
C SER A 14 11.21 -6.25 6.25
N LEU A 15 10.26 -6.36 5.32
CA LEU A 15 10.34 -7.31 4.20
C LEU A 15 11.12 -6.74 3.01
N ALA A 16 11.12 -5.41 2.86
CA ALA A 16 11.68 -4.75 1.70
C ALA A 16 13.15 -4.31 1.87
N CYS A 17 13.53 -3.87 3.07
CA CYS A 17 14.73 -3.06 3.30
C CYS A 17 15.62 -3.56 4.45
N ALA A 18 15.07 -4.24 5.46
CA ALA A 18 15.85 -4.68 6.62
C ALA A 18 16.72 -5.90 6.28
N PRO A 19 18.06 -5.84 6.39
CA PRO A 19 18.95 -6.87 5.87
C PRO A 19 18.67 -8.29 6.37
N SER A 20 18.25 -8.43 7.64
CA SER A 20 17.99 -9.73 8.28
C SER A 20 16.65 -10.37 7.91
N THR A 21 15.70 -9.59 7.38
CA THR A 21 14.31 -10.03 7.12
C THR A 21 13.87 -9.73 5.68
N ARG A 22 14.79 -9.22 4.85
CA ARG A 22 14.54 -8.86 3.46
C ARG A 22 14.20 -10.09 2.64
N ILE A 23 13.07 -10.04 1.94
CA ILE A 23 12.69 -11.12 1.03
C ILE A 23 13.62 -11.16 -0.20
N PRO A 24 13.87 -12.34 -0.79
CA PRO A 24 14.57 -12.44 -2.06
C PRO A 24 13.93 -11.55 -3.12
N HIS A 25 14.77 -10.90 -3.93
CA HIS A 25 14.32 -10.01 -5.01
C HIS A 25 13.44 -8.82 -4.58
N ALA A 26 13.49 -8.39 -3.32
CA ALA A 26 12.76 -7.21 -2.84
C ALA A 26 12.95 -5.98 -3.73
N THR A 27 14.14 -5.73 -4.29
CA THR A 27 14.38 -4.64 -5.25
C THR A 27 13.42 -4.72 -6.45
N ARG A 28 13.23 -5.90 -7.05
CA ARG A 28 12.35 -6.07 -8.21
C ARG A 28 10.89 -5.80 -7.86
N ILE A 29 10.45 -6.21 -6.66
CA ILE A 29 9.09 -5.95 -6.17
C ILE A 29 8.88 -4.45 -5.94
N ILE A 30 9.86 -3.77 -5.35
CA ILE A 30 9.83 -2.31 -5.15
C ILE A 30 9.79 -1.59 -6.50
N ASP A 31 10.64 -1.99 -7.45
CA ASP A 31 10.68 -1.36 -8.78
C ASP A 31 9.36 -1.55 -9.55
N ALA A 32 8.81 -2.77 -9.54
CA ALA A 32 7.54 -3.07 -10.18
C ALA A 32 6.39 -2.33 -9.49
N GLY A 33 6.32 -2.37 -8.16
CA GLY A 33 5.32 -1.67 -7.36
C GLY A 33 5.36 -0.16 -7.59
N THR A 34 6.56 0.43 -7.68
CA THR A 34 6.74 1.86 -7.99
C THR A 34 6.13 2.23 -9.34
N ARG A 35 6.42 1.45 -10.39
CA ARG A 35 5.88 1.69 -11.73
C ARG A 35 4.37 1.51 -11.79
N MET A 36 3.85 0.45 -11.17
CA MET A 36 2.41 0.16 -11.13
C MET A 36 1.65 1.24 -10.37
N LEU A 37 2.14 1.65 -9.20
CA LEU A 37 1.53 2.70 -8.38
C LEU A 37 1.57 4.05 -9.09
N HIS A 38 2.69 4.40 -9.71
CA HIS A 38 2.81 5.63 -10.50
C HIS A 38 1.82 5.64 -11.67
N HIS A 39 1.69 4.53 -12.41
CA HIS A 39 0.73 4.43 -13.51
C HIS A 39 -0.72 4.53 -13.03
N ALA A 40 -1.07 3.82 -11.96
CA ALA A 40 -2.39 3.86 -11.34
C ALA A 40 -2.77 5.29 -10.92
N ARG A 41 -1.88 5.99 -10.20
CA ARG A 41 -2.06 7.39 -9.81
C ARG A 41 -2.26 8.30 -11.01
N ASN A 42 -1.50 8.13 -12.09
CA ASN A 42 -1.65 8.94 -13.29
C ASN A 42 -2.99 8.73 -14.01
N ILE A 43 -3.51 7.51 -14.06
CA ILE A 43 -4.86 7.24 -14.60
C ILE A 43 -5.91 7.98 -13.78
N THR A 44 -5.80 7.88 -12.45
CA THR A 44 -6.70 8.53 -11.52
C THR A 44 -6.65 10.06 -11.64
N SER A 45 -5.46 10.65 -11.59
CA SER A 45 -5.28 12.11 -11.73
C SER A 45 -5.86 12.64 -13.05
N ARG A 46 -5.60 11.96 -14.17
CA ARG A 46 -6.14 12.35 -15.48
C ARG A 46 -7.67 12.29 -15.53
N SER A 47 -8.29 11.33 -14.83
CA SER A 47 -9.75 11.23 -14.76
C SER A 47 -10.33 12.39 -13.96
N ILE A 48 -9.71 12.70 -12.82
CA ILE A 48 -10.07 13.85 -11.97
C ILE A 48 -9.93 15.17 -12.75
N GLU A 49 -8.82 15.37 -13.47
CA GLU A 49 -8.59 16.55 -14.31
C GLU A 49 -9.65 16.73 -15.40
N ARG A 50 -10.22 15.63 -15.92
CA ARG A 50 -11.32 15.65 -16.89
C ARG A 50 -12.71 15.77 -16.26
N GLY A 51 -12.81 15.83 -14.92
CA GLY A 51 -14.09 15.81 -14.21
C GLY A 51 -14.81 14.46 -14.27
N GLU A 52 -14.07 13.38 -14.58
CA GLU A 52 -14.59 12.02 -14.65
C GLU A 52 -14.41 11.30 -13.32
N GLN A 53 -15.31 10.34 -13.05
CA GLN A 53 -15.14 9.42 -11.93
C GLN A 53 -13.98 8.45 -12.21
N PRO A 54 -12.98 8.34 -11.33
CA PRO A 54 -11.90 7.37 -11.47
C PRO A 54 -12.43 5.94 -11.53
N THR A 55 -11.84 5.15 -12.42
CA THR A 55 -12.21 3.74 -12.64
C THR A 55 -11.25 2.76 -11.95
N LEU A 56 -10.22 3.30 -11.28
CA LEU A 56 -9.17 2.54 -10.60
C LEU A 56 -9.07 2.97 -9.14
N ASP A 57 -9.21 1.99 -8.25
CA ASP A 57 -8.97 2.15 -6.81
C ASP A 57 -7.58 1.61 -6.44
N ILE A 58 -6.91 2.22 -5.46
CA ILE A 58 -5.62 1.78 -4.91
C ILE A 58 -5.83 1.37 -3.45
N VAL A 59 -5.48 0.15 -3.11
CA VAL A 59 -5.63 -0.40 -1.76
C VAL A 59 -4.25 -0.79 -1.24
N VAL A 60 -3.79 -0.10 -0.21
CA VAL A 60 -2.57 -0.44 0.51
C VAL A 60 -2.96 -1.26 1.73
N VAL A 61 -2.44 -2.48 1.84
CA VAL A 61 -2.68 -3.36 2.97
C VAL A 61 -1.44 -3.41 3.84
N GLN A 62 -1.61 -3.17 5.14
CA GLN A 62 -0.52 -3.15 6.12
C GLN A 62 -0.77 -4.18 7.22
N HIS A 63 0.23 -5.01 7.48
CA HIS A 63 0.18 -6.01 8.54
C HIS A 63 0.71 -5.44 9.85
N SER A 64 0.04 -5.75 10.95
CA SER A 64 0.51 -5.48 12.30
C SER A 64 0.55 -6.74 13.16
N GLU A 65 1.51 -6.75 14.09
CA GLU A 65 1.74 -7.85 15.02
C GLU A 65 1.80 -7.30 16.45
N PRO A 66 1.19 -7.99 17.43
CA PRO A 66 1.48 -7.69 18.82
C PRO A 66 2.94 -8.04 19.15
N PRO A 67 3.53 -7.42 20.19
CA PRO A 67 4.93 -7.66 20.56
C PRO A 67 5.28 -9.13 20.79
N SER A 68 4.31 -9.94 21.23
CA SER A 68 4.47 -11.38 21.46
C SER A 68 4.52 -12.24 20.20
N LYS A 69 4.22 -11.69 19.01
CA LYS A 69 4.07 -12.46 17.77
C LYS A 69 5.02 -12.05 16.66
N GLY A 70 5.61 -10.85 16.71
CA GLY A 70 6.59 -10.47 15.70
C GLY A 70 7.08 -9.02 15.75
N ALA A 71 7.79 -8.65 14.68
CA ALA A 71 8.54 -7.40 14.57
C ALA A 71 7.75 -6.28 13.89
N LEU A 72 6.59 -6.57 13.28
CA LEU A 72 5.74 -5.59 12.59
C LEU A 72 4.82 -4.86 13.58
N GLN A 73 5.41 -4.22 14.58
CA GLN A 73 4.69 -3.50 15.61
C GLN A 73 4.37 -2.06 15.15
N PRO A 74 3.12 -1.57 15.33
CA PRO A 74 2.76 -0.19 15.00
C PRO A 74 3.75 0.83 15.57
N GLY A 75 4.15 1.79 14.74
CA GLY A 75 5.13 2.82 15.09
C GLY A 75 6.60 2.41 14.94
N SER A 76 6.92 1.13 14.80
CA SER A 76 8.29 0.68 14.54
C SER A 76 8.73 0.98 13.10
N LYS A 77 10.05 1.13 12.88
CA LYS A 77 10.62 1.29 11.53
C LYS A 77 10.30 0.09 10.64
N ALA A 78 10.36 -1.13 11.20
CA ALA A 78 10.07 -2.37 10.48
C ALA A 78 8.63 -2.40 9.92
N TRP A 79 7.68 -1.81 10.66
CA TRP A 79 6.27 -1.76 10.33
C TRP A 79 5.91 -0.72 9.26
N GLN A 80 6.74 0.30 9.04
CA GLN A 80 6.46 1.37 8.07
C GLN A 80 6.29 0.83 6.65
N LEU A 81 5.32 1.39 5.92
CA LEU A 81 5.10 1.10 4.50
C LEU A 81 6.24 1.65 3.64
N VAL A 82 6.57 0.91 2.58
CA VAL A 82 7.42 1.41 1.49
C VAL A 82 6.63 2.35 0.59
N PHE A 83 5.36 2.03 0.35
CA PHE A 83 4.44 2.84 -0.45
C PHE A 83 3.36 3.43 0.45
N ALA A 84 3.49 4.72 0.79
CA ALA A 84 2.47 5.42 1.53
C ALA A 84 1.28 5.79 0.61
N PRO A 85 0.04 5.62 1.08
CA PRO A 85 -1.13 6.15 0.37
C PRO A 85 -1.10 7.69 0.33
N GLN A 86 -1.62 8.28 -0.74
CA GLN A 86 -1.63 9.74 -0.95
C GLN A 86 -2.81 10.47 -0.27
N GLY A 87 -3.79 9.74 0.27
CA GLY A 87 -4.99 10.30 0.91
C GLY A 87 -5.04 10.11 2.43
N ARG A 88 -5.78 10.98 3.12
CA ARG A 88 -6.18 10.79 4.52
C ARG A 88 -7.54 10.09 4.53
N ASP A 89 -7.59 8.89 5.09
CA ASP A 89 -8.78 8.13 5.46
C ASP A 89 -9.88 7.89 4.39
N TRP A 90 -10.34 6.64 4.33
CA TRP A 90 -11.55 6.25 3.60
C TRP A 90 -12.83 6.90 4.17
N THR A 91 -12.77 7.56 5.34
CA THR A 91 -13.94 8.01 6.11
C THR A 91 -14.80 9.05 5.38
N ALA A 92 -14.30 9.67 4.31
CA ALA A 92 -15.08 10.59 3.49
C ALA A 92 -15.60 9.99 2.17
N GLY A 93 -15.21 8.77 1.77
CA GLY A 93 -15.62 8.18 0.49
C GLY A 93 -15.16 8.96 -0.76
N THR A 94 -14.21 9.89 -0.61
CA THR A 94 -13.74 10.81 -1.66
C THR A 94 -12.35 10.48 -2.19
N GLY A 95 -11.65 9.50 -1.59
CA GLY A 95 -10.30 9.10 -1.98
C GLY A 95 -10.29 7.83 -2.83
N ASN A 96 -9.48 7.81 -3.90
CA ASN A 96 -9.22 6.60 -4.69
C ASN A 96 -8.05 5.77 -4.13
N GLU A 97 -7.53 6.14 -2.95
CA GLU A 97 -6.51 5.37 -2.23
C GLU A 97 -6.97 5.08 -0.80
N CYS A 98 -6.78 3.85 -0.34
CA CYS A 98 -7.18 3.39 0.99
C CYS A 98 -6.04 2.63 1.69
N LEU A 99 -5.92 2.81 3.02
CA LEU A 99 -5.12 1.94 3.88
C LEU A 99 -6.02 0.95 4.61
N VAL A 100 -5.72 -0.34 4.47
CA VAL A 100 -6.39 -1.43 5.18
C VAL A 100 -5.39 -2.09 6.12
N SER A 101 -5.69 -2.05 7.41
CA SER A 101 -4.90 -2.76 8.42
C SER A 101 -5.37 -4.20 8.58
N LYS A 102 -4.43 -5.15 8.62
CA LYS A 102 -4.70 -6.55 9.01
C LYS A 102 -3.78 -6.99 10.14
N HIS A 103 -4.25 -7.95 10.93
CA HIS A 103 -3.54 -8.45 12.11
C HIS A 103 -3.62 -9.97 12.21
N VAL A 104 -2.70 -10.55 12.97
CA VAL A 104 -2.74 -11.98 13.31
C VAL A 104 -3.99 -12.26 14.16
N ARG A 105 -4.70 -13.36 13.88
CA ARG A 105 -5.84 -13.78 14.71
C ARG A 105 -5.37 -14.05 16.14
N ALA A 106 -6.20 -13.65 17.11
CA ALA A 106 -5.99 -13.95 18.52
C ALA A 106 -6.05 -15.46 18.79
#